data_AF-A0A6C0FBM0-F1
#
_entry.id   AF-A0A6C0FBM0-F1
#
_cell.length_a   1.000
_cell.length_b   1.000
_cell.length_c   1.000
_cell.angle_alpha   90.00
_cell.angle_beta   90.00
_cell.angle_gamma   90.00
#
_symmetry.space_group_name_H-M   'P 1'
#
loop_
_entity.id
_entity.type
_entity.pdbx_description
1 polymer ?
#
loop_
_entity_poly.entity_id
_entity_poly.type
_entity_poly.pdbx_seq_one_letter_code
_entity_poly.pdbx_strand_id
1 'polypeptide(L)'
;MAIVNNTIELYEPQFCIETSRWVDKIPFERYSRNKPTYRCPCNYTFTSKTNQAWETHFNTKTHKLWISHYGGDKIIIKEKDAEIKQLRIRIGEMEKIKIDLEKKNLELQNKLSQLIGCIYPIVRTQEEKALKEHSDSVNNIEKLNLICLNM
;
A
#
# COMPACT_ATOMS: atom_id res chain seq x y z
N MET A 1 -40.50 25.36 -4.85
CA MET A 1 -40.00 23.97 -4.70
C MET A 1 -39.32 23.86 -3.34
N ALA A 2 -39.84 23.04 -2.43
CA ALA A 2 -39.23 22.83 -1.12
C ALA A 2 -38.06 21.83 -1.28
N ILE A 3 -36.86 22.23 -0.87
CA ILE A 3 -35.69 21.35 -0.82
C ILE A 3 -35.90 20.39 0.34
N VAL A 4 -36.23 19.14 0.06
CA VAL A 4 -36.31 18.08 1.07
C VAL A 4 -34.87 17.62 1.34
N ASN A 5 -34.28 18.11 2.43
CA ASN A 5 -33.01 17.59 2.93
C ASN A 5 -33.21 16.13 3.40
N ASN A 6 -32.90 15.18 2.53
CA ASN A 6 -32.92 13.74 2.84
C ASN A 6 -31.58 13.27 3.43
N THR A 7 -31.02 14.01 4.37
CA THR A 7 -29.85 13.54 5.13
C THR A 7 -30.30 12.45 6.11
N ILE A 8 -29.76 11.24 5.94
CA ILE A 8 -29.95 10.13 6.86
C ILE A 8 -28.80 10.18 7.86
N GLU A 9 -29.12 10.38 9.13
CA GLU A 9 -28.15 10.38 10.22
C GLU A 9 -27.94 8.97 10.77
N LEU A 10 -26.76 8.71 11.35
CA LEU A 10 -26.48 7.43 12.01
C LEU A 10 -26.90 7.50 13.47
N TYR A 11 -27.57 6.45 13.93
CA TYR A 11 -27.94 6.30 15.32
C TYR A 11 -26.72 5.99 16.20
N GLU A 12 -26.61 6.69 17.32
CA GLU A 12 -25.64 6.41 18.38
C GLU A 12 -26.34 6.23 19.74
N PRO A 13 -26.05 5.14 20.47
CA PRO A 13 -26.52 4.94 21.84
C PRO A 13 -25.77 5.88 22.79
N GLN A 14 -26.34 6.09 23.98
CA GLN A 14 -25.74 6.95 25.01
C GLN A 14 -25.01 6.11 26.06
N PHE A 15 -23.82 6.53 26.49
CA PHE A 15 -23.14 5.87 27.60
C PHE A 15 -23.77 6.30 28.94
N CYS A 16 -24.19 5.33 29.74
CA CYS A 16 -24.73 5.53 31.08
C CYS A 16 -23.62 5.27 32.12
N ILE A 17 -23.26 6.30 32.88
CA ILE A 17 -22.18 6.23 33.89
C ILE A 17 -22.56 5.27 35.03
N GLU A 18 -23.79 5.33 35.51
CA GLU A 18 -24.27 4.54 36.66
C GLU A 18 -24.20 3.04 36.41
N THR A 19 -24.53 2.61 35.19
CA THR A 19 -24.53 1.18 34.82
C THR A 19 -23.26 0.76 34.09
N SER A 20 -22.38 1.72 33.75
CA SER A 20 -21.19 1.52 32.92
C SER A 20 -21.49 0.80 31.59
N ARG A 21 -22.67 1.05 31.01
CA ARG A 21 -23.16 0.39 29.78
C ARG A 21 -23.71 1.41 28.81
N TRP A 22 -23.67 1.05 27.53
CA TRP A 22 -24.37 1.78 26.47
C TRP A 22 -25.86 1.46 26.55
N VAL A 23 -26.69 2.50 26.55
CA VAL A 23 -28.14 2.39 26.64
C VAL A 23 -28.79 3.03 25.42
N ASP A 24 -29.91 2.44 25.00
CA ASP A 24 -30.65 2.95 23.87
C ASP A 24 -31.35 4.27 24.20
N LYS A 25 -31.30 5.21 23.26
CA LYS A 25 -32.00 6.48 23.35
C LYS A 25 -32.65 6.79 22.01
N ILE A 26 -33.91 7.23 22.04
CA ILE A 26 -34.58 7.66 20.81
C ILE A 26 -33.84 8.90 20.27
N PRO A 27 -33.43 8.92 18.98
CA PRO A 27 -32.49 9.91 18.47
C PRO A 27 -33.10 11.30 18.22
N PHE A 28 -34.39 11.49 18.47
CA PHE A 28 -35.09 12.76 18.28
C PHE A 28 -36.11 13.01 19.38
N GLU A 29 -36.42 14.28 19.60
CA GLU A 29 -37.38 14.70 20.61
C GLU A 29 -38.81 14.21 20.32
N ARG A 30 -39.55 13.94 21.40
CA ARG A 30 -40.97 13.63 21.29
C ARG A 30 -41.71 14.87 20.76
N TYR A 31 -42.62 14.65 19.81
CA TYR A 31 -43.47 15.71 19.20
C TYR A 31 -42.79 16.76 18.30
N SER A 32 -41.52 16.60 17.91
CA SER A 32 -40.90 17.49 16.92
C SER A 32 -41.53 17.34 15.53
N ARG A 33 -41.82 18.45 14.84
CA ARG A 33 -42.56 18.48 13.57
C ARG A 33 -41.72 18.14 12.33
N ASN A 34 -40.39 18.12 12.43
CA ASN A 34 -39.46 17.80 11.33
C ASN A 34 -38.33 16.88 11.83
N LYS A 35 -38.66 15.62 12.09
CA LYS A 35 -37.70 14.64 12.61
C LYS A 35 -36.70 14.20 11.53
N PRO A 36 -35.39 14.18 11.81
CA PRO A 36 -34.41 13.56 10.92
C PRO A 36 -34.71 12.07 10.75
N THR A 37 -34.31 11.50 9.63
CA THR A 37 -34.32 10.05 9.45
C THR A 37 -33.02 9.49 9.98
N TYR A 38 -33.09 8.54 10.91
CA TYR A 38 -31.91 7.87 11.45
C TYR A 38 -31.81 6.44 10.91
N ARG A 39 -30.58 5.94 10.79
CA ARG A 39 -30.24 4.55 10.43
C ARG A 39 -29.56 3.86 11.62
N CYS A 40 -29.98 2.64 11.96
CA CYS A 40 -29.25 1.83 12.95
C CYS A 40 -28.03 1.15 12.30
N PRO A 41 -26.84 1.23 12.89
CA PRO A 41 -25.68 0.46 12.42
C PRO A 41 -25.87 -1.06 12.55
N CYS A 42 -26.69 -1.50 13.51
CA CYS A 42 -27.04 -2.90 13.71
C CYS A 42 -27.80 -3.54 12.54
N ASN A 43 -28.47 -2.75 11.71
CA ASN A 43 -29.14 -3.18 10.49
C ASN A 43 -29.19 -2.02 9.49
N TYR A 44 -28.33 -2.09 8.48
CA TYR A 44 -28.17 -1.04 7.47
C TYR A 44 -29.44 -0.75 6.65
N THR A 45 -30.38 -1.71 6.59
CA THR A 45 -31.67 -1.54 5.91
C THR A 45 -32.71 -0.82 6.76
N PHE A 46 -32.52 -0.76 8.08
CA PHE A 46 -33.46 -0.11 8.98
C PHE A 46 -33.21 1.40 9.04
N THR A 47 -34.19 2.17 8.59
CA THR A 47 -34.25 3.62 8.75
C THR A 47 -35.60 4.03 9.32
N SER A 48 -35.61 5.00 10.23
CA SER A 48 -36.85 5.46 10.83
C SER A 48 -36.77 6.90 11.35
N LYS A 49 -37.92 7.58 11.26
CA LYS A 49 -38.21 8.90 11.83
C LYS A 49 -39.33 8.86 12.90
N THR A 50 -39.74 7.66 13.34
CA THR A 50 -40.86 7.47 14.30
C THR A 50 -40.42 6.73 15.56
N ASN A 51 -40.93 7.16 16.71
CA ASN A 51 -40.60 6.55 18.01
C ASN A 51 -40.98 5.07 18.04
N GLN A 52 -42.20 4.74 17.61
CA GLN A 52 -42.73 3.37 17.67
C GLN A 52 -41.85 2.37 16.91
N ALA A 53 -41.35 2.76 15.74
CA ALA A 53 -40.48 1.90 14.95
C ALA A 53 -39.11 1.71 15.63
N TRP A 54 -38.57 2.76 16.25
CA TRP A 54 -37.33 2.66 17.06
C TRP A 54 -37.53 1.79 18.30
N GLU A 55 -38.63 1.95 19.03
CA GLU A 55 -38.96 1.10 20.19
C GLU A 55 -39.11 -0.38 19.82
N THR A 56 -39.75 -0.65 18.67
CA THR A 56 -39.87 -2.02 18.16
C THR A 56 -38.51 -2.57 17.74
N HIS A 57 -37.70 -1.74 17.08
CA HIS A 57 -36.38 -2.10 16.61
C HIS A 57 -35.40 -2.41 17.76
N PHE A 58 -35.38 -1.60 18.81
CA PHE A 58 -34.55 -1.83 20.00
C PHE A 58 -34.87 -3.16 20.70
N ASN A 59 -36.10 -3.65 20.55
CA ASN A 59 -36.51 -4.93 21.12
C ASN A 59 -36.04 -6.15 20.33
N THR A 60 -35.55 -5.97 19.10
CA THR A 60 -35.06 -7.07 18.27
C THR A 60 -33.78 -7.69 18.85
N LYS A 61 -33.60 -9.01 18.64
CA LYS A 61 -32.42 -9.74 19.12
C LYS A 61 -31.12 -9.15 18.56
N THR A 62 -31.12 -8.80 17.27
CA THR A 62 -29.98 -8.22 16.57
C THR A 62 -29.53 -6.91 17.21
N HIS A 63 -30.47 -6.02 17.51
CA HIS A 63 -30.15 -4.74 18.13
C HIS A 63 -29.60 -4.92 19.56
N LYS A 64 -30.24 -5.77 20.36
CA LYS A 64 -29.80 -6.08 21.74
C LYS A 64 -28.38 -6.64 21.79
N LEU A 65 -28.04 -7.53 20.85
CA LEU A 65 -26.69 -8.05 20.73
C LEU A 65 -25.71 -6.93 20.34
N TRP A 66 -26.06 -6.13 19.35
CA TRP A 66 -25.22 -5.02 18.89
C TRP A 66 -24.92 -4.00 20.00
N ILE A 67 -25.92 -3.55 20.76
CA ILE A 67 -25.69 -2.58 21.84
C ILE A 67 -24.82 -3.15 22.96
N SER A 68 -24.91 -4.45 23.25
CA SER A 68 -24.04 -5.10 24.25
C SER A 68 -22.56 -5.10 23.85
N HIS A 69 -22.25 -5.07 22.55
CA HIS A 69 -20.88 -5.07 22.03
C HIS A 69 -20.40 -3.69 21.56
N TYR A 70 -21.28 -2.70 21.44
CA TYR A 70 -21.00 -1.38 20.87
C TYR A 70 -19.73 -0.69 21.42
N GLY A 71 -19.51 -0.78 22.74
CA GLY A 71 -18.31 -0.20 23.37
C GLY A 71 -17.01 -0.93 23.00
N GLY A 72 -17.05 -2.26 22.88
CA GLY A 72 -15.90 -3.07 22.46
C GLY A 72 -15.59 -2.87 20.98
N ASP A 73 -16.62 -2.86 20.14
CA ASP A 73 -16.48 -2.68 18.69
C ASP A 73 -15.85 -1.31 18.36
N LYS A 74 -16.22 -0.23 19.06
CA LYS A 74 -15.59 1.09 18.89
C LYS A 74 -14.10 1.09 19.21
N ILE A 75 -13.68 0.35 20.23
CA ILE A 75 -12.26 0.24 20.61
C ILE A 75 -11.51 -0.55 19.54
N ILE A 76 -12.03 -1.71 19.13
CA ILE A 76 -11.43 -2.55 18.09
C ILE A 76 -11.28 -1.78 16.78
N ILE A 77 -12.33 -1.05 16.34
CA ILE A 77 -12.27 -0.23 15.13
C ILE A 77 -11.16 0.82 15.25
N LYS A 78 -11.08 1.53 16.38
CA LYS A 78 -10.05 2.56 16.59
C LYS A 78 -8.62 1.97 16.58
N GLU A 79 -8.43 0.81 17.19
CA GLU A 79 -7.14 0.10 17.18
C GLU A 79 -6.78 -0.34 15.76
N LYS A 80 -7.74 -0.87 15.01
CA LYS A 80 -7.53 -1.28 13.61
C LYS A 80 -7.24 -0.10 12.70
N ASP A 81 -7.92 1.04 12.89
CA ASP A 81 -7.62 2.27 12.15
C ASP A 81 -6.22 2.79 12.45
N ALA A 82 -5.79 2.71 13.71
CA ALA A 82 -4.42 3.06 14.10
C ALA A 82 -3.39 2.12 13.44
N GLU A 83 -3.66 0.81 13.43
CA GLU A 83 -2.83 -0.21 12.79
C GLU A 83 -2.73 0.04 11.27
N ILE A 84 -3.86 0.28 10.59
CA ILE A 84 -3.90 0.61 9.16
C ILE A 84 -3.08 1.86 8.86
N LYS A 85 -3.18 2.89 9.71
CA LYS A 85 -2.39 4.12 9.56
C LYS A 85 -0.89 3.82 9.65
N GLN A 86 -0.45 3.02 10.62
CA GLN A 86 0.96 2.64 10.75
C GLN A 86 1.46 1.83 9.56
N LEU A 87 0.65 0.88 9.07
CA LEU A 87 0.98 0.10 7.88
C LEU A 87 1.14 0.98 6.63
N ARG A 88 0.28 1.98 6.45
CA ARG A 88 0.39 2.94 5.33
C ARG A 88 1.69 3.76 5.39
N ILE A 89 2.09 4.20 6.58
CA ILE A 89 3.36 4.92 6.77
C ILE A 89 4.53 4.02 6.36
N ARG A 90 4.55 2.78 6.87
CA ARG A 90 5.60 1.80 6.58
C ARG A 90 5.69 1.45 5.10
N ILE A 91 4.56 1.32 4.40
CA ILE A 91 4.54 1.10 2.95
C ILE A 91 5.22 2.27 2.23
N GLY A 92 4.88 3.52 2.59
CA GLY A 92 5.50 4.70 1.99
C GLY A 92 7.02 4.77 2.24
N GLU A 93 7.48 4.38 3.43
CA GLU A 93 8.92 4.28 3.73
C GLU A 93 9.62 3.23 2.86
N MET A 94 9.00 2.06 2.69
CA MET A 94 9.53 0.98 1.84
C MET A 94 9.58 1.37 0.37
N GLU A 95 8.56 2.07 -0.13
CA GLU A 95 8.54 2.59 -1.51
C GLU A 95 9.67 3.59 -1.74
N LYS A 96 9.94 4.48 -0.78
CA LYS A 96 11.07 5.41 -0.87
C LYS A 96 12.41 4.67 -0.95
N ILE A 97 12.63 3.69 -0.09
CA ILE A 97 13.86 2.87 -0.10
C ILE A 97 14.00 2.14 -1.43
N LYS A 98 12.91 1.59 -1.96
CA LYS A 98 12.90 0.91 -3.26
C LYS A 98 13.36 1.83 -4.39
N ILE A 99 12.81 3.05 -4.46
CA ILE A 99 13.19 4.05 -5.48
C ILE A 99 14.68 4.42 -5.36
N ASP A 100 15.18 4.63 -4.14
CA ASP A 100 16.58 4.94 -3.91
C ASP A 100 17.52 3.81 -4.36
N LEU A 101 17.13 2.55 -4.12
CA LEU A 101 17.88 1.38 -4.56
C LEU A 101 17.84 1.20 -6.09
N GLU A 102 16.69 1.40 -6.72
CA GLU A 102 16.55 1.36 -8.18
C GLU A 102 17.44 2.40 -8.85
N LYS A 103 17.49 3.62 -8.31
CA LYS A 103 18.39 4.68 -8.80
C LYS A 103 19.85 4.27 -8.69
N LYS A 104 20.28 3.76 -7.54
CA LYS A 104 21.66 3.27 -7.36
C LYS A 104 22.00 2.14 -8.31
N ASN A 105 21.07 1.22 -8.54
CA ASN A 105 21.25 0.11 -9.46
C ASN A 105 21.46 0.63 -10.90
N LEU A 106 20.65 1.60 -11.32
CA LEU A 106 20.81 2.24 -12.63
C LEU A 106 22.17 2.96 -12.77
N GLU A 107 22.60 3.69 -11.74
CA GLU A 107 23.92 4.34 -11.73
C GLU A 107 25.06 3.32 -11.87
N LEU A 108 24.97 2.18 -11.18
CA LEU A 108 25.96 1.11 -11.29
C LEU A 108 25.95 0.45 -12.67
N GLN A 109 24.78 0.21 -13.24
CA GLN A 109 24.66 -0.32 -14.61
C GLN A 109 25.29 0.62 -15.64
N ASN A 110 25.05 1.93 -15.51
CA ASN A 110 25.67 2.93 -16.39
C ASN A 110 27.19 2.94 -16.27
N LYS A 111 27.73 2.89 -15.05
CA LYS A 111 29.19 2.79 -14.82
C LYS A 111 29.77 1.52 -15.42
N LEU A 112 29.08 0.39 -15.25
CA LEU A 112 29.51 -0.88 -15.83
C LEU A 112 29.53 -0.82 -17.36
N SER A 113 28.51 -0.24 -17.98
CA SER A 113 28.44 -0.05 -19.43
C SER A 113 29.58 0.84 -19.95
N GLN A 114 29.87 1.95 -19.27
CA GLN A 114 31.01 2.82 -19.61
C GLN A 114 32.35 2.09 -19.52
N LEU A 115 32.57 1.36 -18.42
CA LEU A 115 33.80 0.57 -18.24
C LEU A 115 33.96 -0.49 -19.33
N ILE A 116 32.90 -1.22 -19.67
CA ILE A 116 32.92 -2.18 -20.77
C ILE A 116 33.26 -1.48 -22.10
N GLY A 117 32.65 -0.34 -22.38
CA GLY A 117 32.93 0.45 -23.58
C GLY A 117 34.38 0.93 -23.69
N CYS A 118 35.03 1.26 -22.57
CA CYS A 118 36.44 1.67 -22.54
C CYS A 118 37.42 0.48 -22.59
N ILE A 119 37.12 -0.61 -21.87
CA ILE A 119 38.03 -1.75 -21.74
C ILE A 119 38.03 -2.62 -22.99
N TYR A 120 36.86 -2.84 -23.61
CA TYR A 120 36.73 -3.69 -24.80
C TYR A 120 37.71 -3.35 -25.94
N PRO A 121 37.82 -2.08 -26.40
CA PRO A 121 38.77 -1.75 -27.47
C PRO A 121 40.24 -1.90 -27.04
N ILE A 122 40.56 -1.68 -25.76
CA ILE A 122 41.92 -1.87 -25.24
C ILE A 122 42.30 -3.34 -25.31
N VAL A 123 41.45 -4.23 -24.80
CA VAL A 123 41.69 -5.69 -24.85
C VAL A 123 41.79 -6.17 -26.29
N ARG A 124 40.85 -5.77 -27.16
CA ARG A 124 40.87 -6.14 -28.59
C ARG A 124 42.17 -5.72 -29.29
N THR A 125 42.64 -4.49 -29.05
CA THR A 125 43.89 -4.02 -29.67
C THR A 125 45.13 -4.71 -29.11
N GLN A 126 45.12 -5.15 -27.85
CA GLN A 126 46.19 -5.96 -27.29
C GLN A 126 46.22 -7.37 -27.91
N GLU A 127 45.05 -8.00 -28.08
CA GLU A 127 44.92 -9.30 -28.74
C GLU A 127 45.40 -9.23 -30.21
N GLU A 128 44.99 -8.20 -30.96
CA GLU A 128 45.42 -7.99 -32.35
C GLU A 128 46.95 -7.81 -32.46
N LYS A 129 47.57 -7.05 -31.54
CA LYS A 129 49.02 -6.87 -31.49
C LYS A 129 49.74 -8.18 -31.18
N ALA A 130 49.28 -8.92 -30.18
CA ALA A 130 49.87 -10.20 -29.80
C ALA A 130 49.81 -11.23 -30.94
N LEU A 131 48.69 -11.30 -31.67
CA LEU A 131 48.57 -12.16 -32.86
C LEU A 131 49.58 -11.79 -33.95
N LYS A 132 49.75 -10.48 -34.20
CA LYS A 132 50.68 -10.00 -35.22
C LYS A 132 52.13 -10.31 -34.86
N GLU A 133 52.52 -10.04 -33.61
CA GLU A 133 53.87 -10.37 -33.11
C GLU A 133 54.18 -11.86 -33.22
N HIS A 134 53.21 -12.72 -32.88
CA HIS A 134 53.36 -14.17 -33.04
C HIS A 134 53.50 -14.57 -34.52
N SER A 135 52.66 -14.04 -35.40
CA SER A 135 52.73 -14.30 -36.85
C SER A 135 54.07 -13.87 -37.45
N ASP A 136 54.54 -12.67 -37.10
CA ASP A 136 55.82 -12.13 -37.56
C ASP A 136 57.00 -12.99 -37.06
N SER A 137 56.94 -13.47 -35.82
CA SER A 137 57.95 -14.39 -35.27
C SER A 137 57.98 -15.74 -36.00
N VAL A 138 56.82 -16.32 -36.30
CA VAL A 138 56.71 -17.59 -37.05
C VAL A 138 57.29 -17.41 -38.45
N ASN A 139 56.90 -16.36 -39.17
CA ASN A 139 57.40 -16.06 -40.51
C ASN A 139 58.93 -15.88 -40.54
N ASN A 140 59.50 -15.26 -39.49
CA ASN A 140 60.96 -15.11 -39.38
C ASN A 140 61.68 -16.44 -39.18
N ILE A 141 61.14 -17.33 -38.35
CA ILE A 141 61.69 -18.68 -38.14
C ILE A 141 61.64 -19.48 -39.45
N GLU A 142 60.53 -19.42 -40.19
CA GLU A 142 60.40 -20.08 -41.49
C GLU A 142 61.42 -19.56 -42.51
N LYS A 143 61.64 -18.25 -42.59
CA LYS A 143 62.67 -17.65 -43.44
C LYS A 143 64.08 -18.13 -43.06
N LEU A 144 64.40 -18.16 -41.78
CA LEU A 144 65.71 -18.64 -41.29
C LEU A 144 65.91 -20.12 -41.64
N ASN A 145 64.89 -20.95 -41.49
CA ASN A 145 64.95 -22.36 -41.87
C ASN A 145 65.18 -22.54 -43.39
N LEU A 146 64.52 -21.72 -44.23
CA LEU A 146 64.76 -21.73 -45.68
C LEU A 146 66.19 -21.34 -46.06
N ILE A 147 66.79 -20.38 -45.34
CA ILE A 147 68.16 -19.96 -45.59
C ILE A 147 69.14 -21.08 -45.19
N CYS A 148 68.93 -21.71 -44.03
CA CYS A 148 69.78 -22.81 -43.55
C CYS A 148 69.68 -24.09 -44.39
N LEU A 149 68.56 -24.35 -45.08
CA LEU A 149 68.38 -25.51 -45.95
C LEU A 149 69.01 -25.34 -47.35
N ASN A 150 69.37 -24.11 -47.74
CA ASN A 150 69.96 -23.78 -49.04
C ASN A 150 71.47 -23.47 -48.97
N MET A 151 72.10 -23.64 -47.81
CA MET A 151 73.55 -23.61 -47.59
C MET A 151 74.10 -25.03 -47.43
#